data_AF-A0AA42B5X4-F1
#
_entry.id   AF-A0AA42B5X4-F1
#
_cell.length_a   1.000
_cell.length_b   1.000
_cell.length_c   1.000
_cell.angle_alpha   90.00
_cell.angle_beta   90.00
_cell.angle_gamma   90.00
#
_symmetry.space_group_name_H-M   'P 1'
#
loop_
_entity.id
_entity.type
_entity.pdbx_description
1 polymer ?
#
loop_
_entity_poly.entity_id
_entity_poly.type
_entity_poly.pdbx_seq_one_letter_code
_entity_poly.pdbx_strand_id
1 'polypeptide(L)'
;MSLTISLKIPPFLNPRRKIPSCTIPLPEAIIMTSSSSTISGAAASSSSSSVDVETLRRNRVLSSKLYFDIPVTMVPLIYSSAYDIAFFGIEKLHPFDSSKWGRICQFLIKDGVLERSRIVEPLEASNDDLLVVHTESYLSSLKSSTKVAMIIEVPPVALLPNCIVQKKVLYPFRKQVGGTILAAKLAKERGWAINVGGGFHHCCADKGGGFCVYADISLCVKFAFTRLNISRVMIIDLDAHQGNGHEMDFGNDSRVSSNFSFKDINGAVHEFS
;
A
#
# COMPACT_ATOMS: atom_id res chain seq x y z
N MET A 1 8.98 -15.81 -9.23
CA MET A 1 7.65 -15.74 -8.58
C MET A 1 7.16 -14.30 -8.67
N SER A 2 5.94 -14.09 -9.16
CA SER A 2 5.32 -12.76 -9.34
C SER A 2 4.26 -12.53 -8.25
N LEU A 3 4.13 -11.30 -7.75
CA LEU A 3 3.06 -10.89 -6.82
C LEU A 3 2.22 -9.80 -7.51
N THR A 4 0.90 -9.99 -7.52
CA THR A 4 -0.06 -8.97 -7.95
C THR A 4 -0.58 -8.24 -6.72
N ILE A 5 -0.31 -6.95 -6.62
CA ILE A 5 -0.91 -6.09 -5.59
C ILE A 5 -2.17 -5.49 -6.24
N SER A 6 -3.35 -5.94 -5.81
CA SER A 6 -4.62 -5.38 -6.28
C SER A 6 -5.14 -4.41 -5.22
N LEU A 7 -5.15 -3.12 -5.56
CA LEU A 7 -5.72 -2.08 -4.72
C LEU A 7 -7.16 -1.87 -5.16
N LYS A 8 -8.11 -2.17 -4.28
CA LYS A 8 -9.52 -1.97 -4.54
C LYS A 8 -10.07 -0.95 -3.57
N ILE A 9 -10.31 0.27 -4.06
CA ILE A 9 -11.29 1.17 -3.45
C ILE A 9 -12.63 0.78 -4.09
N PRO A 10 -13.57 0.13 -3.37
CA PRO A 10 -14.83 -0.25 -3.98
C PRO A 10 -15.64 1.01 -4.31
N PRO A 11 -16.18 1.15 -5.54
CA PRO A 11 -17.22 2.12 -5.81
C PRO A 11 -18.47 1.78 -4.98
N PHE A 12 -19.25 2.79 -4.61
CA PHE A 12 -20.55 2.64 -3.95
C PHE A 12 -21.36 1.51 -4.59
N LEU A 13 -21.55 0.40 -3.86
CA LEU A 13 -22.33 -0.73 -4.35
C LEU A 13 -23.82 -0.40 -4.23
N ASN A 14 -24.48 -0.33 -5.38
CA ASN A 14 -25.94 -0.41 -5.49
C ASN A 14 -26.38 -1.84 -5.09
N PRO A 15 -27.21 -2.02 -4.04
CA PRO A 15 -27.48 -3.32 -3.40
C PRO A 15 -28.32 -4.32 -4.22
N ARG A 16 -28.47 -4.15 -5.55
CA ARG A 16 -29.41 -4.96 -6.38
C ARG A 16 -28.81 -5.79 -7.52
N ARG A 17 -27.49 -6.04 -7.58
CA ARG A 17 -26.94 -6.97 -8.59
C ARG A 17 -26.17 -8.13 -7.96
N LYS A 18 -26.70 -9.34 -8.14
CA LYS A 18 -26.00 -10.61 -7.88
C LYS A 18 -24.85 -10.76 -8.89
N ILE A 19 -23.66 -11.10 -8.40
CA ILE A 19 -22.48 -11.38 -9.23
C ILE A 19 -22.52 -12.87 -9.61
N PRO A 20 -22.48 -13.25 -10.91
CA PRO A 20 -22.39 -14.65 -11.31
C PRO A 20 -20.96 -15.20 -11.14
N SER A 21 -20.85 -16.46 -10.74
CA SER A 21 -19.59 -17.19 -10.60
C SER A 21 -18.96 -17.44 -11.97
N CYS A 22 -17.77 -16.89 -12.22
CA CYS A 22 -16.98 -17.16 -13.41
C CYS A 22 -15.65 -17.78 -13.01
N THR A 23 -15.49 -19.07 -13.28
CA THR A 23 -14.21 -19.80 -13.19
C THR A 23 -13.42 -19.58 -14.47
N ILE A 24 -12.22 -19.00 -14.37
CA ILE A 24 -11.27 -18.87 -15.49
C ILE A 24 -10.10 -19.84 -15.24
N PRO A 25 -9.78 -20.75 -16.18
CA PRO A 25 -8.60 -21.62 -16.05
C PRO A 25 -7.30 -20.89 -16.39
N LEU A 26 -6.23 -21.20 -15.67
CA LEU A 26 -4.87 -20.68 -15.90
C LEU A 26 -4.19 -21.45 -17.05
N PRO A 27 -3.49 -20.78 -18.00
CA PRO A 27 -2.67 -21.47 -19.00
C PRO A 27 -1.27 -21.81 -18.47
N GLU A 28 -0.73 -22.92 -19.00
CA GLU A 28 0.56 -23.53 -18.69
C GLU A 28 1.77 -22.68 -19.12
N ALA A 29 2.88 -22.80 -18.38
CA ALA A 29 4.12 -22.08 -18.59
C ALA A 29 4.96 -22.68 -19.74
N ILE A 30 5.27 -21.86 -20.75
CA ILE A 30 6.23 -22.19 -21.82
C ILE A 30 7.63 -21.71 -21.40
N ILE A 31 8.58 -22.64 -21.34
CA ILE A 31 10.02 -22.41 -21.08
C ILE A 31 10.71 -22.15 -22.41
N MET A 32 11.37 -20.99 -22.56
CA MET A 32 12.28 -20.69 -23.66
C MET A 32 13.64 -20.29 -23.09
N THR A 33 14.69 -20.98 -23.54
CA THR A 33 16.09 -20.86 -23.10
C THR A 33 16.81 -19.70 -23.78
N SER A 34 17.75 -19.11 -23.05
CA SER A 34 18.54 -17.91 -23.39
C SER A 34 19.73 -18.20 -24.32
N SER A 35 20.15 -17.18 -25.07
CA SER A 35 21.52 -17.05 -25.56
C SER A 35 22.10 -15.68 -25.19
N SER A 36 23.36 -15.68 -24.73
CA SER A 36 24.08 -14.55 -24.15
C SER A 36 24.87 -13.78 -25.21
N SER A 37 24.95 -12.45 -25.06
CA SER A 37 26.02 -11.65 -25.68
C SER A 37 26.44 -10.51 -24.76
N THR A 38 27.73 -10.51 -24.46
CA THR A 38 28.50 -9.56 -23.65
C THR A 38 28.73 -8.25 -24.39
N ILE A 39 28.50 -7.10 -23.74
CA ILE A 39 29.22 -5.85 -24.08
C ILE A 39 29.63 -5.14 -22.79
N SER A 40 30.93 -4.89 -22.71
CA SER A 40 31.70 -4.12 -21.74
C SER A 40 31.52 -2.62 -21.92
N GLY A 41 31.51 -1.86 -20.81
CA GLY A 41 31.63 -0.40 -20.82
C GLY A 41 31.70 0.17 -19.41
N ALA A 42 32.85 0.73 -19.05
CA ALA A 42 33.18 1.24 -17.74
C ALA A 42 32.55 2.61 -17.44
N ALA A 43 32.15 2.83 -16.18
CA ALA A 43 32.21 4.12 -15.50
C ALA A 43 32.11 3.88 -13.98
N ALA A 44 33.24 3.98 -13.28
CA ALA A 44 33.33 3.86 -11.84
C ALA A 44 33.78 5.20 -11.26
N SER A 45 32.86 5.91 -10.61
CA SER A 45 33.17 6.91 -9.56
C SER A 45 31.93 7.42 -8.80
N SER A 46 30.89 6.59 -8.61
CA SER A 46 29.73 6.90 -7.75
C SER A 46 29.24 5.71 -6.89
N SER A 47 29.98 4.59 -6.88
CA SER A 47 29.46 3.29 -6.45
C SER A 47 29.48 3.05 -4.93
N SER A 48 30.29 3.76 -4.14
CA SER A 48 30.37 3.49 -2.69
C SER A 48 29.14 3.99 -1.92
N SER A 49 28.58 5.15 -2.30
CA SER A 49 27.42 5.73 -1.63
C SER A 49 26.11 5.01 -1.97
N SER A 50 25.94 4.58 -3.23
CA SER A 50 24.73 3.85 -3.65
C SER A 50 24.63 2.46 -3.02
N VAL A 51 25.77 1.76 -2.88
CA VAL A 51 25.84 0.44 -2.27
C VAL A 51 25.54 0.51 -0.76
N ASP A 52 26.02 1.56 -0.09
CA ASP A 52 25.74 1.79 1.34
C ASP A 52 24.25 2.05 1.59
N VAL A 53 23.61 2.89 0.76
CA VAL A 53 22.19 3.20 0.88
C VAL A 53 21.30 1.96 0.65
N GLU A 54 21.59 1.15 -0.38
CA GLU A 54 20.81 -0.09 -0.62
C GLU A 54 21.03 -1.14 0.49
N THR A 55 22.25 -1.21 1.03
CA THR A 55 22.55 -2.08 2.18
C THR A 55 21.77 -1.65 3.42
N LEU A 56 21.75 -0.34 3.71
CA LEU A 56 20.98 0.23 4.81
C LEU A 56 19.48 -0.03 4.66
N ARG A 57 18.92 0.19 3.46
CA ARG A 57 17.51 -0.13 3.14
C ARG A 57 17.21 -1.61 3.36
N ARG A 58 18.07 -2.49 2.87
CA ARG A 58 17.94 -3.94 3.05
C ARG A 58 17.93 -4.30 4.54
N ASN A 59 18.84 -3.73 5.32
CA ASN A 59 18.91 -3.96 6.76
C ASN A 59 17.65 -3.50 7.49
N ARG A 60 17.09 -2.32 7.15
CA ARG A 60 15.81 -1.83 7.70
C ARG A 60 14.66 -2.81 7.42
N VAL A 61 14.57 -3.37 6.20
CA VAL A 61 13.54 -4.37 5.86
C VAL A 61 13.72 -5.67 6.66
N LEU A 62 14.96 -6.12 6.84
CA LEU A 62 15.25 -7.36 7.56
C LEU A 62 15.05 -7.23 9.08
N SER A 63 15.32 -6.07 9.66
CA SER A 63 15.08 -5.78 11.09
C SER A 63 13.64 -5.39 11.41
N SER A 64 12.82 -5.11 10.39
CA SER A 64 11.42 -4.72 10.56
C SER A 64 10.61 -5.74 11.35
N LYS A 65 9.74 -5.21 12.23
CA LYS A 65 8.77 -6.00 13.02
C LYS A 65 7.42 -6.15 12.33
N LEU A 66 7.19 -5.46 11.20
CA LEU A 66 5.93 -5.51 10.45
C LEU A 66 5.64 -6.88 9.83
N TYR A 67 6.66 -7.75 9.79
CA TYR A 67 6.59 -9.10 9.23
C TYR A 67 6.68 -10.14 10.34
N PHE A 68 5.54 -10.72 10.72
CA PHE A 68 5.44 -11.70 11.80
C PHE A 68 4.43 -12.80 11.44
N ASP A 69 4.49 -13.92 12.14
CA ASP A 69 3.65 -15.08 11.84
C ASP A 69 2.23 -14.92 12.35
N ILE A 70 1.29 -15.33 11.51
CA ILE A 70 -0.14 -15.25 11.76
C ILE A 70 -0.70 -16.68 11.78
N PRO A 71 -1.45 -17.07 12.84
CA PRO A 71 -2.09 -18.38 12.90
C PRO A 71 -2.95 -18.68 11.66
N VAL A 72 -2.97 -19.93 11.23
CA VAL A 72 -3.76 -20.39 10.06
C VAL A 72 -5.27 -20.19 10.27
N THR A 73 -5.71 -20.11 11.52
CA THR A 73 -7.12 -19.86 11.89
C THR A 73 -7.61 -18.46 11.57
N MET A 74 -6.70 -17.49 11.41
CA MET A 74 -7.04 -16.11 11.05
C MET A 74 -7.34 -16.00 9.56
N VAL A 75 -8.31 -15.16 9.17
CA VAL A 75 -8.61 -14.85 7.76
C VAL A 75 -7.54 -13.88 7.25
N PRO A 76 -7.06 -13.97 5.98
CA PRO A 76 -6.08 -13.02 5.44
C PRO A 76 -6.73 -11.66 5.09
N LEU A 77 -7.46 -11.09 6.04
CA LEU A 77 -8.04 -9.75 6.03
C LEU A 77 -7.46 -8.98 7.20
N ILE A 78 -6.73 -7.91 6.87
CA ILE A 78 -6.00 -7.08 7.80
C ILE A 78 -6.82 -5.82 8.05
N TYR A 79 -7.12 -5.57 9.32
CA TYR A 79 -7.83 -4.39 9.77
C TYR A 79 -7.48 -4.10 11.23
N SER A 80 -7.46 -2.82 11.57
CA SER A 80 -7.41 -2.36 12.96
C SER A 80 -8.53 -1.38 13.22
N SER A 81 -9.12 -1.43 14.40
CA SER A 81 -10.05 -0.37 14.84
C SER A 81 -9.39 1.02 14.85
N ALA A 82 -8.06 1.08 14.92
CA ALA A 82 -7.29 2.31 14.78
C ALA A 82 -7.25 2.90 13.37
N TYR A 83 -7.70 2.18 12.33
CA TYR A 83 -7.73 2.72 10.97
C TYR A 83 -8.68 3.89 10.85
N ASP A 84 -9.82 3.81 11.55
CA ASP A 84 -10.84 4.84 11.47
C ASP A 84 -10.35 6.14 12.13
N ILE A 85 -10.19 7.20 11.32
CA ILE A 85 -9.74 8.52 11.78
C ILE A 85 -10.99 9.35 12.11
N ALA A 86 -11.26 9.57 13.39
CA ALA A 86 -12.33 10.45 13.84
C ALA A 86 -11.79 11.52 14.80
N PHE A 87 -12.20 12.77 14.58
CA PHE A 87 -11.79 13.90 15.38
C PHE A 87 -12.91 14.95 15.49
N PHE A 88 -13.76 14.79 16.52
CA PHE A 88 -14.81 15.75 16.89
C PHE A 88 -15.73 16.20 15.73
N GLY A 89 -15.93 15.37 14.72
CA GLY A 89 -16.77 15.68 13.56
C GLY A 89 -16.05 16.42 12.43
N ILE A 90 -14.79 16.86 12.63
CA ILE A 90 -13.98 17.50 11.57
C ILE A 90 -13.74 16.53 10.42
N GLU A 91 -13.67 15.23 10.71
CA GLU A 91 -13.56 14.18 9.70
C GLU A 91 -14.72 14.19 8.69
N LYS A 92 -15.89 14.73 9.06
CA LYS A 92 -17.06 14.81 8.19
C LYS A 92 -17.02 15.97 7.21
N LEU A 93 -16.09 16.91 7.39
CA LEU A 93 -15.86 18.02 6.45
C LEU A 93 -15.09 17.58 5.20
N HIS A 94 -14.76 16.29 5.13
CA HIS A 94 -13.90 15.72 4.13
C HIS A 94 -14.68 14.78 3.21
N PRO A 95 -14.49 14.84 1.87
CA PRO A 95 -15.21 13.96 0.94
C PRO A 95 -14.86 12.48 1.13
N PHE A 96 -13.65 12.18 1.62
CA PHE A 96 -13.24 10.82 1.97
C PHE A 96 -13.72 10.46 3.37
N ASP A 97 -14.57 9.44 3.45
CA ASP A 97 -15.05 8.89 4.72
C ASP A 97 -13.95 8.09 5.42
N SER A 98 -13.36 8.72 6.42
CA SER A 98 -12.26 8.18 7.21
C SER A 98 -12.69 7.10 8.22
N SER A 99 -13.96 6.68 8.23
CA SER A 99 -14.48 5.55 9.01
C SER A 99 -15.05 4.44 8.11
N LYS A 100 -14.74 4.46 6.80
CA LYS A 100 -15.21 3.46 5.83
C LYS A 100 -14.70 2.06 6.13
N TRP A 101 -13.48 1.94 6.66
CA TRP A 101 -12.83 0.65 6.88
C TRP A 101 -13.53 -0.17 7.96
N GLY A 102 -13.84 0.45 9.10
CA GLY A 102 -14.65 -0.19 10.13
C GLY A 102 -16.04 -0.57 9.65
N ARG A 103 -16.67 0.24 8.79
CA ARG A 103 -17.97 -0.09 8.20
C ARG A 103 -17.92 -1.28 7.25
N ILE A 104 -16.87 -1.42 6.43
CA ILE A 104 -16.65 -2.60 5.59
C ILE A 104 -16.55 -3.86 6.46
N CYS A 105 -15.71 -3.83 7.50
CA CYS A 105 -15.58 -4.96 8.41
C CYS A 105 -16.88 -5.29 9.14
N GLN A 106 -17.60 -4.28 9.64
CA GLN A 106 -18.90 -4.46 10.28
C GLN A 106 -19.93 -5.07 9.35
N PHE A 107 -19.96 -4.64 8.08
CA PHE A 107 -20.84 -5.21 7.07
C PHE A 107 -20.53 -6.70 6.83
N LEU A 108 -19.26 -7.05 6.62
CA LEU A 108 -18.84 -8.44 6.41
C LEU A 108 -19.12 -9.34 7.63
N ILE A 109 -18.99 -8.78 8.85
CA ILE A 109 -19.33 -9.50 10.08
C ILE A 109 -20.83 -9.75 10.18
N LYS A 110 -21.64 -8.72 9.89
CA LYS A 110 -23.10 -8.83 9.94
C LYS A 110 -23.64 -9.82 8.91
N ASP A 111 -23.00 -9.91 7.75
CA ASP A 111 -23.34 -10.85 6.67
C ASP A 111 -22.85 -12.28 6.92
N GLY A 112 -22.13 -12.53 8.02
CA GLY A 112 -21.60 -13.84 8.38
C GLY A 112 -20.38 -14.29 7.56
N VAL A 113 -19.83 -13.40 6.71
CA VAL A 113 -18.64 -13.67 5.88
C VAL A 113 -17.35 -13.60 6.70
N LEU A 114 -17.33 -12.79 7.76
CA LEU A 114 -16.16 -12.53 8.58
C LEU A 114 -16.46 -12.67 10.07
N GLU A 115 -15.67 -13.47 10.79
CA GLU A 115 -15.71 -13.48 12.25
C GLU A 115 -14.75 -12.43 12.82
N ARG A 116 -15.21 -11.57 13.73
CA ARG A 116 -14.39 -10.49 14.32
C ARG A 116 -13.11 -11.02 14.97
N SER A 117 -13.17 -12.17 15.63
CA SER A 117 -12.04 -12.81 16.30
C SER A 117 -10.98 -13.35 15.35
N ARG A 118 -11.28 -13.43 14.05
CA ARG A 118 -10.38 -13.96 13.01
C ARG A 118 -9.76 -12.88 12.13
N ILE A 119 -10.00 -11.61 12.44
CA ILE A 119 -9.39 -10.47 11.75
C ILE A 119 -7.92 -10.35 12.18
N VAL A 120 -7.05 -10.10 11.21
CA VAL A 120 -5.63 -9.89 11.48
C VAL A 120 -5.37 -8.43 11.84
N GLU A 121 -4.81 -8.20 13.02
CA GLU A 121 -4.42 -6.86 13.49
C GLU A 121 -2.96 -6.55 13.09
N PRO A 122 -2.69 -5.43 12.41
CA PRO A 122 -1.35 -5.04 11.99
C PRO A 122 -0.58 -4.31 13.10
N LEU A 123 0.74 -4.28 12.96
CA LEU A 123 1.61 -3.40 13.76
C LEU A 123 1.72 -2.00 13.12
N GLU A 124 2.09 -1.00 13.92
CA GLU A 124 2.39 0.34 13.44
C GLU A 124 3.75 0.36 12.73
N ALA A 125 3.84 0.99 11.55
CA ALA A 125 5.10 1.26 10.89
C ALA A 125 5.96 2.27 11.67
N SER A 126 7.15 1.83 12.07
CA SER A 126 8.15 2.68 12.72
C SER A 126 8.77 3.67 11.73
N ASN A 127 9.54 4.63 12.23
CA ASN A 127 10.29 5.51 11.34
C ASN A 127 11.31 4.74 10.48
N ASP A 128 11.97 3.72 11.03
CA ASP A 128 12.93 2.92 10.26
C ASP A 128 12.26 2.13 9.14
N ASP A 129 11.03 1.64 9.37
CA ASP A 129 10.22 1.02 8.31
C ASP A 129 9.93 2.02 7.19
N LEU A 130 9.47 3.23 7.55
CA LEU A 130 9.14 4.27 6.56
C LEU A 130 10.36 4.76 5.78
N LEU A 131 11.53 4.82 6.41
CA LEU A 131 12.80 5.23 5.79
C LEU A 131 13.36 4.22 4.78
N VAL A 132 12.71 3.07 4.59
CA VAL A 132 13.03 2.16 3.47
C VAL A 132 12.71 2.83 2.13
N VAL A 133 11.64 3.65 2.08
CA VAL A 133 11.21 4.35 0.87
C VAL A 133 11.32 5.87 1.03
N HIS A 134 10.91 6.41 2.17
CA HIS A 134 10.82 7.84 2.35
C HIS A 134 12.17 8.49 2.65
N THR A 135 12.31 9.75 2.21
CA THR A 135 13.43 10.59 2.61
C THR A 135 13.26 11.08 4.06
N GLU A 136 14.37 11.25 4.77
CA GLU A 136 14.38 11.83 6.13
C GLU A 136 13.76 13.23 6.14
N SER A 137 13.97 14.01 5.07
CA SER A 137 13.40 15.35 4.88
C SER A 137 11.87 15.31 4.82
N TYR A 138 11.30 14.40 4.02
CA TYR A 138 9.86 14.25 3.92
C TYR A 138 9.24 13.82 5.25
N LEU A 139 9.78 12.78 5.90
CA LEU A 139 9.28 12.34 7.20
C LEU A 139 9.39 13.43 8.28
N SER A 140 10.45 14.24 8.24
CA SER A 140 10.61 15.37 9.15
C SER A 140 9.58 16.46 8.89
N SER A 141 9.16 16.68 7.63
CA SER A 141 8.12 17.64 7.28
C SER A 141 6.75 17.29 7.88
N LEU A 142 6.47 16.00 8.14
CA LEU A 142 5.24 15.53 8.77
C LEU A 142 5.13 15.89 10.26
N LYS A 143 6.19 16.46 10.86
CA LYS A 143 6.13 17.08 12.19
C LYS A 143 5.38 18.42 12.18
N SER A 144 4.99 18.94 11.01
CA SER A 144 4.16 20.14 10.86
C SER A 144 2.70 19.75 10.66
N SER A 145 1.80 20.23 11.54
CA SER A 145 0.35 20.03 11.39
C SER A 145 -0.16 20.62 10.07
N THR A 146 0.38 21.77 9.64
CA THR A 146 0.03 22.40 8.35
C THR A 146 0.40 21.51 7.18
N LYS A 147 1.58 20.88 7.20
CA LYS A 147 2.01 19.98 6.13
C LYS A 147 1.09 18.77 6.03
N VAL A 148 0.73 18.18 7.17
CA VAL A 148 -0.22 17.05 7.21
C VAL A 148 -1.58 17.47 6.69
N ALA A 149 -2.12 18.60 7.15
CA ALA A 149 -3.41 19.14 6.73
C ALA A 149 -3.49 19.36 5.21
N MET A 150 -2.41 19.81 4.59
CA MET A 150 -2.32 19.96 3.13
C MET A 150 -2.33 18.61 2.40
N ILE A 151 -1.60 17.61 2.90
CA ILE A 151 -1.53 16.28 2.28
C ILE A 151 -2.88 15.56 2.33
N ILE A 152 -3.59 15.67 3.47
CA ILE A 152 -4.90 15.04 3.66
C ILE A 152 -6.07 15.92 3.21
N GLU A 153 -5.80 17.11 2.68
CA GLU A 153 -6.79 18.11 2.25
C GLU A 153 -7.89 18.42 3.28
N VAL A 154 -7.52 18.46 4.56
CA VAL A 154 -8.38 18.89 5.67
C VAL A 154 -7.76 20.12 6.33
N PRO A 155 -8.01 21.35 5.81
CA PRO A 155 -7.41 22.56 6.34
C PRO A 155 -7.55 22.76 7.86
N PRO A 156 -8.70 22.44 8.51
CA PRO A 156 -8.83 22.56 9.97
C PRO A 156 -7.80 21.77 10.79
N VAL A 157 -7.23 20.68 10.24
CA VAL A 157 -6.19 19.89 10.92
C VAL A 157 -4.92 20.72 11.18
N ALA A 158 -4.68 21.77 10.40
CA ALA A 158 -3.53 22.66 10.59
C ALA A 158 -3.55 23.38 11.94
N LEU A 159 -4.76 23.58 12.50
CA LEU A 159 -4.97 24.26 13.79
C LEU A 159 -4.80 23.32 14.99
N LEU A 160 -4.68 22.02 14.76
CA LEU A 160 -4.56 21.05 15.85
C LEU A 160 -3.13 20.99 16.40
N PRO A 161 -2.98 20.86 17.73
CA PRO A 161 -1.69 20.57 18.35
C PRO A 161 -1.03 19.37 17.67
N ASN A 162 0.26 19.47 17.36
CA ASN A 162 0.92 18.44 16.55
C ASN A 162 0.85 17.04 17.20
N CYS A 163 0.92 16.95 18.53
CA CYS A 163 0.76 15.67 19.25
C CYS A 163 -0.58 14.97 18.94
N ILE A 164 -1.66 15.73 18.72
CA ILE A 164 -2.96 15.20 18.32
C ILE A 164 -2.90 14.72 16.87
N VAL A 165 -2.31 15.50 15.97
CA VAL A 165 -2.14 15.10 14.55
C VAL A 165 -1.32 13.81 14.44
N GLN A 166 -0.20 13.71 15.16
CA GLN A 166 0.61 12.49 15.20
C GLN A 166 -0.22 11.29 15.69
N LYS A 167 -0.96 11.44 16.79
CA LYS A 167 -1.66 10.32 17.44
C LYS A 167 -2.99 9.95 16.79
N LYS A 168 -3.72 10.90 16.22
CA LYS A 168 -5.09 10.72 15.72
C LYS A 168 -5.17 10.67 14.20
N VAL A 169 -4.17 11.18 13.48
CA VAL A 169 -4.14 11.17 12.02
C VAL A 169 -3.02 10.25 11.52
N LEU A 170 -1.77 10.51 11.91
CA LEU A 170 -0.62 9.79 11.34
C LEU A 170 -0.46 8.37 11.87
N TYR A 171 -0.78 8.11 13.14
CA TYR A 171 -0.78 6.77 13.72
C TYR A 171 -1.70 5.79 12.95
N PRO A 172 -2.97 6.14 12.65
CA PRO A 172 -3.81 5.35 11.74
C PRO A 172 -3.16 5.06 10.39
N PHE A 173 -2.58 6.06 9.72
CA PHE A 173 -1.87 5.86 8.46
C PHE A 173 -0.68 4.88 8.60
N ARG A 174 0.12 4.99 9.67
CA ARG A 174 1.23 4.05 9.94
C ARG A 174 0.77 2.62 10.19
N LYS A 175 -0.39 2.45 10.85
CA LYS A 175 -1.04 1.15 11.05
C LYS A 175 -1.54 0.56 9.72
N GLN A 176 -2.02 1.40 8.81
CA GLN A 176 -2.41 0.98 7.47
C GLN A 176 -1.21 0.54 6.63
N VAL A 177 -0.09 1.27 6.70
CA VAL A 177 1.20 0.87 6.10
C VAL A 177 1.64 -0.52 6.58
N GLY A 178 1.65 -0.73 7.91
CA GLY A 178 1.99 -2.04 8.48
C GLY A 178 1.04 -3.15 8.01
N GLY A 179 -0.24 -2.84 7.80
CA GLY A 179 -1.20 -3.78 7.25
C GLY A 179 -0.92 -4.16 5.79
N THR A 180 -0.43 -3.24 4.97
CA THR A 180 -0.04 -3.55 3.58
C THR A 180 1.13 -4.52 3.53
N ILE A 181 2.13 -4.35 4.40
CA ILE A 181 3.28 -5.29 4.50
C ILE A 181 2.83 -6.67 4.97
N LEU A 182 1.95 -6.72 5.97
CA LEU A 182 1.41 -7.98 6.49
C LEU A 182 0.51 -8.67 5.46
N ALA A 183 -0.27 -7.91 4.68
CA ALA A 183 -1.06 -8.43 3.58
C ALA A 183 -0.18 -9.07 2.51
N ALA A 184 0.94 -8.45 2.13
CA ALA A 184 1.87 -9.05 1.16
C ALA A 184 2.44 -10.40 1.64
N LYS A 185 2.78 -10.51 2.94
CA LYS A 185 3.17 -11.79 3.56
C LYS A 185 2.06 -12.83 3.42
N LEU A 186 0.84 -12.50 3.85
CA LEU A 186 -0.27 -13.44 3.83
C LEU A 186 -0.67 -13.83 2.41
N ALA A 187 -0.62 -12.91 1.45
CA ALA A 187 -0.86 -13.20 0.05
C ALA A 187 0.19 -14.17 -0.50
N LYS A 188 1.46 -14.00 -0.11
CA LYS A 188 2.54 -14.92 -0.50
C LYS A 188 2.34 -16.32 0.07
N GLU A 189 1.88 -16.42 1.31
CA GLU A 189 1.72 -17.69 2.03
C GLU A 189 0.41 -18.42 1.70
N ARG A 190 -0.66 -17.66 1.45
CA ARG A 190 -2.05 -18.17 1.38
C ARG A 190 -2.71 -17.93 0.03
N GLY A 191 -2.00 -17.31 -0.92
CA GLY A 191 -2.46 -17.01 -2.27
C GLY A 191 -3.21 -15.68 -2.40
N TRP A 192 -3.76 -15.12 -1.30
CA TRP A 192 -4.43 -13.83 -1.29
C TRP A 192 -4.42 -13.20 0.10
N ALA A 193 -4.54 -11.87 0.14
CA ALA A 193 -4.84 -11.12 1.36
C ALA A 193 -5.42 -9.74 1.01
N ILE A 194 -6.13 -9.15 1.97
CA ILE A 194 -6.72 -7.81 1.84
C ILE A 194 -6.27 -6.97 3.03
N ASN A 195 -5.60 -5.84 2.77
CA ASN A 195 -5.55 -4.74 3.73
C ASN A 195 -6.73 -3.81 3.44
N VAL A 196 -7.64 -3.64 4.39
CA VAL A 196 -8.83 -2.80 4.18
C VAL A 196 -8.44 -1.31 4.08
N GLY A 197 -7.33 -0.91 4.71
CA GLY A 197 -6.89 0.48 4.88
C GLY A 197 -6.12 1.11 3.72
N GLY A 198 -5.00 0.47 3.36
CA GLY A 198 -3.92 1.05 2.54
C GLY A 198 -4.24 1.29 1.06
N GLY A 199 -3.20 1.29 0.23
CA GLY A 199 -3.30 1.67 -1.18
C GLY A 199 -3.13 3.17 -1.41
N PHE A 200 -2.15 3.76 -0.74
CA PHE A 200 -1.87 5.19 -0.79
C PHE A 200 -1.11 5.57 -2.07
N HIS A 201 -1.82 5.45 -3.20
CA HIS A 201 -1.27 5.51 -4.55
C HIS A 201 -0.76 6.88 -5.01
N HIS A 202 -1.03 7.96 -4.28
CA HIS A 202 -0.52 9.30 -4.58
C HIS A 202 0.78 9.66 -3.84
N CYS A 203 1.22 8.85 -2.88
CA CYS A 203 2.44 9.13 -2.12
C CYS A 203 3.66 8.46 -2.75
N CYS A 204 4.74 9.21 -2.89
CA CYS A 204 6.07 8.74 -3.30
C CYS A 204 7.11 8.97 -2.19
N ALA A 205 8.38 8.67 -2.45
CA ALA A 205 9.47 8.77 -1.49
C ALA A 205 9.58 10.12 -0.76
N ASP A 206 9.33 11.24 -1.44
CA ASP A 206 9.57 12.59 -0.91
C ASP A 206 8.33 13.49 -0.84
N LYS A 207 7.16 12.98 -1.25
CA LYS A 207 5.93 13.75 -1.32
C LYS A 207 4.68 12.89 -1.04
N GLY A 208 3.77 13.44 -0.25
CA GLY A 208 2.40 12.97 -0.11
C GLY A 208 1.41 13.91 -0.79
N GLY A 209 0.20 13.43 -1.01
CA GLY A 209 -0.92 14.19 -1.59
C GLY A 209 -2.15 13.30 -1.78
N GLY A 210 -3.31 13.88 -2.08
CA GLY A 210 -4.53 13.12 -2.35
C GLY A 210 -4.83 12.08 -1.26
N PHE A 211 -4.76 12.49 0.01
CA PHE A 211 -5.00 11.62 1.19
C PHE A 211 -3.94 10.55 1.46
N CYS A 212 -2.89 10.51 0.65
CA CYS A 212 -1.81 9.53 0.74
C CYS A 212 -0.61 10.15 1.47
N VAL A 213 -0.44 9.78 2.75
CA VAL A 213 0.65 10.31 3.59
C VAL A 213 1.92 9.48 3.53
N TYR A 214 1.81 8.16 3.36
CA TYR A 214 2.95 7.26 3.30
C TYR A 214 2.84 6.37 2.06
N ALA A 215 3.95 6.08 1.38
CA ALA A 215 4.01 5.28 0.17
C ALA A 215 4.00 3.78 0.53
N ASP A 216 2.88 3.30 1.04
CA ASP A 216 2.73 1.92 1.53
C ASP A 216 2.90 0.88 0.41
N ILE A 217 2.45 1.19 -0.81
CA ILE A 217 2.64 0.37 -2.01
C ILE A 217 4.13 0.23 -2.33
N SER A 218 4.86 1.34 -2.36
CA SER A 218 6.29 1.33 -2.61
C SER A 218 7.06 0.60 -1.53
N LEU A 219 6.66 0.77 -0.27
CA LEU A 219 7.24 0.04 0.84
C LEU A 219 7.01 -1.47 0.68
N CYS A 220 5.79 -1.86 0.30
CA CYS A 220 5.41 -3.24 0.02
C CYS A 220 6.26 -3.86 -1.08
N VAL A 221 6.51 -3.16 -2.18
CA VAL A 221 7.39 -3.63 -3.26
C VAL A 221 8.82 -3.87 -2.76
N LYS A 222 9.39 -2.95 -1.96
CA LYS A 222 10.73 -3.13 -1.37
C LYS A 222 10.78 -4.33 -0.41
N PHE A 223 9.75 -4.53 0.42
CA PHE A 223 9.62 -5.71 1.27
C PHE A 223 9.47 -7.00 0.44
N ALA A 224 8.73 -6.97 -0.65
CA ALA A 224 8.54 -8.12 -1.54
C ALA A 224 9.88 -8.59 -2.13
N PHE A 225 10.71 -7.66 -2.61
CA PHE A 225 12.02 -7.98 -3.15
C PHE A 225 12.99 -8.51 -2.10
N THR A 226 13.05 -7.88 -0.92
CA THR A 226 14.06 -8.22 0.10
C THR A 226 13.65 -9.42 0.97
N ARG A 227 12.38 -9.52 1.37
CA ARG A 227 11.92 -10.47 2.40
C ARG A 227 11.09 -11.63 1.84
N LEU A 228 10.34 -11.40 0.77
CA LEU A 228 9.51 -12.44 0.12
C LEU A 228 10.21 -13.14 -1.05
N ASN A 229 11.44 -12.71 -1.38
CA ASN A 229 12.23 -13.21 -2.49
C ASN A 229 11.47 -13.19 -3.84
N ILE A 230 10.63 -12.17 -4.02
CA ILE A 230 9.89 -11.91 -5.26
C ILE A 230 10.85 -11.22 -6.24
N SER A 231 10.81 -11.62 -7.51
CA SER A 231 11.71 -11.07 -8.53
C SER A 231 11.05 -9.99 -9.40
N ARG A 232 9.71 -10.01 -9.49
CA ARG A 232 8.92 -9.04 -10.25
C ARG A 232 7.57 -8.78 -9.58
N VAL A 233 7.12 -7.53 -9.64
CA VAL A 233 5.82 -7.10 -9.11
C VAL A 233 5.01 -6.45 -10.21
N MET A 234 3.72 -6.76 -10.26
CA MET A 234 2.74 -6.06 -11.08
C MET A 234 1.78 -5.32 -10.15
N ILE A 235 1.67 -4.01 -10.33
CA ILE A 235 0.70 -3.16 -9.66
C ILE A 235 -0.49 -3.00 -10.61
N ILE A 236 -1.68 -3.37 -10.12
CA ILE A 236 -2.94 -3.13 -10.82
C ILE A 236 -3.70 -2.11 -10.00
N ASP A 237 -3.73 -0.87 -10.51
CA ASP A 237 -4.49 0.22 -9.91
C ASP A 237 -5.85 0.35 -10.59
N LEU A 238 -6.90 0.14 -9.80
CA LEU A 238 -8.31 0.22 -10.22
C LEU A 238 -9.00 1.47 -9.68
N ASP A 239 -8.24 2.38 -9.05
CA ASP A 239 -8.78 3.67 -8.64
C ASP A 239 -9.11 4.54 -9.87
N ALA A 240 -10.05 5.47 -9.70
CA ALA A 240 -10.41 6.41 -10.74
C ALA A 240 -9.29 7.42 -11.06
N HIS A 241 -8.45 7.72 -10.08
CA HIS A 241 -7.32 8.62 -10.20
C HIS A 241 -6.05 7.83 -10.50
N GLN A 242 -5.16 8.42 -11.30
CA GLN A 242 -3.86 7.84 -11.58
C GLN A 242 -3.02 7.71 -10.31
N GLY A 243 -2.55 6.49 -10.03
CA GLY A 243 -1.57 6.17 -8.98
C GLY A 243 -0.15 6.69 -9.26
N ASN A 244 0.01 8.01 -9.32
CA ASN A 244 1.28 8.66 -9.67
C ASN A 244 2.42 8.43 -8.65
N GLY A 245 2.11 8.09 -7.39
CA GLY A 245 3.09 7.91 -6.34
C GLY A 245 4.07 6.76 -6.61
N HIS A 246 3.53 5.56 -6.83
CA HIS A 246 4.35 4.38 -7.13
C HIS A 246 4.97 4.43 -8.53
N GLU A 247 4.33 5.14 -9.48
CA GLU A 247 4.91 5.39 -10.80
C GLU A 247 6.19 6.24 -10.70
N MET A 248 6.18 7.31 -9.90
CA MET A 248 7.38 8.12 -9.64
C MET A 248 8.49 7.30 -8.97
N ASP A 249 8.14 6.41 -8.04
CA ASP A 249 9.13 5.61 -7.30
C ASP A 249 9.76 4.47 -8.14
N PHE A 250 9.04 3.92 -9.13
CA PHE A 250 9.48 2.73 -9.88
C PHE A 250 9.46 2.86 -11.41
N GLY A 251 9.18 4.02 -11.98
CA GLY A 251 9.05 4.19 -13.44
C GLY A 251 10.29 3.74 -14.25
N ASN A 252 11.45 3.65 -13.61
CA ASN A 252 12.70 3.16 -14.22
C ASN A 252 13.14 1.76 -13.74
N ASP A 253 12.38 1.09 -12.86
CA ASP A 253 12.70 -0.26 -12.37
C ASP A 253 11.97 -1.33 -13.19
N SER A 254 12.67 -1.96 -14.13
CA SER A 254 12.14 -3.03 -15.00
C SER A 254 11.56 -4.25 -14.28
N ARG A 255 11.76 -4.38 -12.96
CA ARG A 255 11.14 -5.45 -12.14
C ARG A 255 9.73 -5.10 -11.69
N VAL A 256 9.32 -3.85 -11.83
CA VAL A 256 7.98 -3.35 -11.46
C VAL A 256 7.27 -2.93 -12.73
N SER A 257 6.06 -3.44 -12.92
CA SER A 257 5.14 -3.00 -13.97
C SER A 257 3.91 -2.41 -13.31
N SER A 258 3.40 -1.30 -13.85
CA SER A 258 2.18 -0.67 -13.38
C SER A 258 1.20 -0.62 -14.54
N ASN A 259 0.03 -1.24 -14.38
CA ASN A 259 -1.07 -1.10 -15.33
C ASN A 259 -2.17 -0.28 -14.67
N PHE A 260 -2.61 0.77 -15.36
CA PHE A 260 -3.73 1.58 -14.93
C PHE A 260 -4.97 1.13 -15.68
N SER A 261 -6.05 0.81 -14.95
CA SER A 261 -7.31 0.39 -15.55
C SER A 261 -8.44 1.25 -15.03
N PHE A 262 -8.89 2.21 -15.86
CA PHE A 262 -10.05 3.02 -15.55
C PHE A 262 -11.31 2.44 -16.17
N LYS A 263 -12.36 2.25 -15.38
CA LYS A 263 -13.68 1.94 -15.90
C LYS A 263 -14.53 3.21 -15.92
N ASP A 264 -14.86 3.68 -17.12
CA ASP A 264 -15.68 4.87 -17.26
C ASP A 264 -17.14 4.64 -16.83
N ILE A 265 -17.90 5.73 -16.75
CA ILE A 265 -19.32 5.71 -16.34
C ILE A 265 -20.20 4.87 -17.27
N ASN A 266 -19.74 4.59 -18.49
CA ASN A 266 -20.42 3.75 -19.48
C ASN A 266 -19.99 2.28 -19.38
N GLY A 267 -19.05 1.97 -18.49
CA GLY A 267 -18.53 0.64 -18.26
C GLY A 267 -17.43 0.22 -19.23
N ALA A 268 -16.89 1.14 -20.05
CA ALA A 268 -15.72 0.85 -20.88
C ALA A 268 -14.47 0.83 -19.99
N VAL A 269 -13.65 -0.20 -20.17
CA VAL A 269 -12.38 -0.35 -19.47
C VAL A 269 -11.29 0.19 -20.39
N HIS A 270 -10.55 1.18 -19.89
CA HIS A 270 -9.40 1.78 -20.56
C HIS A 270 -8.15 1.31 -19.84
N GLU A 271 -7.32 0.53 -20.53
CA GLU A 271 -6.05 0.03 -20.02
C GLU A 271 -4.91 0.90 -20.54
N PHE A 272 -4.05 1.35 -19.64
CA PHE A 272 -2.83 2.08 -19.96
C PHE A 272 -1.66 1.31 -19.35
N SER A 273 -0.68 1.03 -20.20
CA SER A 273 0.55 0.28 -19.92
C SER A 273 1.78 1.16 -20.04
#